data_AF-A0A7C4XNU4-F1
#
_entry.id   AF-A0A7C4XNU4-F1
#
_cell.length_a   1.000
_cell.length_b   1.000
_cell.length_c   1.000
_cell.angle_alpha   90.00
_cell.angle_beta   90.00
_cell.angle_gamma   90.00
#
_symmetry.space_group_name_H-M   'P 1'
#
loop_
_entity.id
_entity.type
_entity.pdbx_description
1 polymer ?
#
loop_
_entity_poly.entity_id
_entity_poly.type
_entity_poly.pdbx_seq_one_letter_code
_entity_poly.pdbx_strand_id
1 'polypeptide(L)'
;MSHQRGAPYLKKLENLEDFEVWQVDGKYIRDNINREFTNFGQHFRFPFIPKYEFWIDKEYDSGEERFFVMHLMKEWHLMLEGYTYEDAIGRADLIEKKERAKSALFKKARVEKEKKHIIPQEIYVKKLDDYSLGIDVWVVNGEIVRDLYYIDFTEG
;
A
#
# COMPACT_ATOMS: atom_id res chain seq x y z
N MET A 1 13.25 19.01 -19.72
CA MET A 1 14.37 18.03 -19.70
C MET A 1 14.26 17.23 -18.41
N SER A 2 13.79 15.99 -18.47
CA SER A 2 13.67 15.13 -17.29
C SER A 2 15.07 14.70 -16.87
N HIS A 3 15.59 15.29 -15.79
CA HIS A 3 16.75 14.72 -15.12
C HIS A 3 16.32 13.36 -14.59
N GLN A 4 16.89 12.29 -15.14
CA GLN A 4 16.66 10.94 -14.66
C GLN A 4 17.30 10.87 -13.28
N ARG A 5 16.49 10.86 -12.23
CA ARG A 5 16.96 10.76 -10.84
C ARG A 5 17.59 9.37 -10.66
N GLY A 6 18.69 9.30 -9.92
CA GLY A 6 19.34 8.03 -9.57
C GLY A 6 18.49 7.20 -8.61
N ALA A 7 19.01 6.06 -8.15
CA ALA A 7 18.33 5.25 -7.13
C ALA A 7 17.94 6.10 -5.90
N PRO A 8 16.75 5.87 -5.29
CA PRO A 8 15.82 4.76 -5.53
C PRO A 8 14.71 5.05 -6.56
N TYR A 9 14.75 6.17 -7.29
CA TYR A 9 13.69 6.57 -8.21
C TYR A 9 13.61 5.69 -9.45
N LEU A 10 12.40 5.25 -9.81
CA LEU A 10 12.16 4.48 -11.04
C LEU A 10 11.38 5.29 -12.07
N LYS A 11 10.18 5.75 -11.70
CA LYS A 11 9.33 6.57 -12.56
C LYS A 11 8.49 7.53 -11.73
N LYS A 12 8.26 8.73 -12.27
CA LYS A 12 7.27 9.65 -11.73
C LYS A 12 5.89 9.17 -12.17
N LEU A 13 4.99 8.97 -11.21
CA LEU A 13 3.62 8.53 -11.48
C LEU A 13 2.75 9.74 -11.84
N GLU A 14 2.74 10.76 -10.98
CA GLU A 14 1.94 11.96 -11.18
C GLU A 14 2.47 13.16 -10.37
N ASN A 15 1.87 14.33 -10.61
CA ASN A 15 1.94 15.48 -9.69
C ASN A 15 0.55 15.68 -9.10
N LEU A 16 0.46 15.80 -7.79
CA LEU A 16 -0.78 16.06 -7.07
C LEU A 16 -0.60 17.32 -6.24
N GLU A 17 -1.18 18.43 -6.71
CA GLU A 17 -0.98 19.75 -6.10
C GLU A 17 0.52 20.07 -5.97
N ASP A 18 1.03 20.19 -4.74
CA ASP A 18 2.44 20.46 -4.44
C ASP A 18 3.29 19.18 -4.29
N PHE A 19 2.70 17.99 -4.44
CA PHE A 19 3.36 16.71 -4.23
C PHE A 19 3.79 16.04 -5.53
N GLU A 20 4.98 15.44 -5.51
CA GLU A 20 5.40 14.49 -6.55
C GLU A 20 5.17 13.05 -6.07
N VAL A 21 4.45 12.26 -6.86
CA VAL A 21 4.26 10.83 -6.58
C VAL A 21 5.24 10.03 -7.43
N TRP A 22 6.05 9.22 -6.78
CA TRP A 22 7.11 8.42 -7.40
C TRP A 22 6.92 6.95 -7.14
N GLN A 23 7.08 6.14 -8.18
CA GLN A 23 7.38 4.73 -8.01
C GLN A 23 8.89 4.58 -7.75
N VAL A 24 9.23 3.79 -6.74
CA VAL A 24 10.61 3.59 -6.28
C VAL A 24 10.96 2.10 -6.21
N ASP A 25 12.26 1.80 -6.13
CA ASP A 25 12.75 0.46 -5.85
C ASP A 25 12.79 0.24 -4.33
N GLY A 26 11.72 -0.32 -3.76
CA GLY A 26 11.65 -0.55 -2.32
C GLY A 26 12.63 -1.59 -1.84
N LYS A 27 13.01 -2.58 -2.67
CA LYS A 27 14.11 -3.50 -2.34
C LYS A 27 15.42 -2.74 -2.14
N TYR A 28 15.76 -1.84 -3.05
CA TYR A 28 16.96 -1.00 -2.88
C TYR A 28 16.89 -0.19 -1.58
N ILE A 29 15.73 0.40 -1.26
CA ILE A 29 15.53 1.16 -0.03
C ILE A 29 15.74 0.25 1.20
N ARG A 30 15.12 -0.94 1.23
CA ARG A 30 15.27 -1.90 2.34
C ARG A 30 16.70 -2.37 2.54
N ASP A 31 17.40 -2.64 1.44
CA ASP A 31 18.78 -3.15 1.47
C ASP A 31 19.81 -2.07 1.84
N ASN A 32 19.57 -0.79 1.51
CA ASN A 32 20.61 0.26 1.57
C ASN A 32 20.27 1.48 2.43
N ILE A 33 18.98 1.74 2.71
CA ILE A 33 18.53 3.00 3.35
C ILE A 33 17.76 2.70 4.64
N ASN A 34 16.65 1.96 4.55
CA ASN A 34 15.80 1.64 5.69
C ASN A 34 15.00 0.35 5.44
N ARG A 35 15.34 -0.70 6.21
CA ARG A 35 14.70 -2.03 6.18
C ARG A 35 13.20 -2.03 6.48
N GLU A 36 12.67 -1.00 7.13
CA GLU A 36 11.25 -0.90 7.52
C GLU A 36 10.38 -0.26 6.43
N PHE A 37 10.95 0.10 5.27
CA PHE A 37 10.18 0.59 4.13
C PHE A 37 9.42 -0.57 3.45
N THR A 38 8.10 -0.55 3.52
CA THR A 38 7.22 -1.58 2.94
C THR A 38 6.64 -1.11 1.59
N ASN A 39 5.33 -0.89 1.50
CA ASN A 39 4.62 -0.67 0.23
C ASN A 39 4.67 0.78 -0.23
N PHE A 40 4.69 1.72 0.71
CA PHE A 40 4.68 3.15 0.41
C PHE A 40 5.18 3.97 1.61
N GLY A 41 5.47 5.25 1.39
CA GLY A 41 5.94 6.12 2.46
C GLY A 41 5.97 7.61 2.12
N GLN A 42 6.01 8.42 3.17
CA GLN A 42 6.12 9.87 3.12
C GLN A 42 7.11 10.40 4.18
N HIS A 43 7.51 11.66 4.06
CA HIS A 43 8.57 12.31 4.83
C HIS A 43 8.48 12.19 6.36
N PHE A 44 7.31 12.42 6.96
CA PHE A 44 7.18 12.40 8.42
C PHE A 44 7.35 10.99 9.00
N ARG A 45 7.00 9.94 8.24
CA ARG A 45 7.28 8.55 8.62
C ARG A 45 8.72 8.16 8.30
N PHE A 46 9.21 8.60 7.14
CA PHE A 46 10.54 8.29 6.63
C PHE A 46 11.26 9.60 6.24
N PRO A 47 12.04 10.21 7.17
CA PRO A 47 12.66 11.51 6.94
C PRO A 47 13.65 11.59 5.76
N PHE A 48 14.09 10.45 5.23
CA PHE A 48 14.91 10.37 4.02
C PHE A 48 14.12 10.62 2.72
N ILE A 49 12.79 10.50 2.77
CA ILE A 49 11.91 10.86 1.66
C ILE A 49 11.78 12.39 1.65
N PRO A 50 11.94 13.08 0.51
CA PRO A 50 11.76 14.53 0.45
C PRO A 50 10.36 14.97 0.91
N LYS A 51 10.29 16.15 1.54
CA LYS A 51 9.09 16.62 2.26
C LYS A 51 7.79 16.59 1.44
N TYR A 52 7.87 16.86 0.15
CA TYR A 52 6.73 16.93 -0.78
C TYR A 52 6.74 15.77 -1.77
N GLU A 53 7.23 14.61 -1.34
CA GLU A 53 7.23 13.39 -2.14
C GLU A 53 6.48 12.27 -1.45
N PHE A 54 5.75 11.52 -2.27
CA PHE A 54 5.16 10.24 -1.90
C PHE A 54 5.82 9.14 -2.71
N TRP A 55 6.33 8.13 -2.02
CA TRP A 55 7.01 7.01 -2.64
C TRP A 55 6.15 5.76 -2.53
N ILE A 56 6.00 5.04 -3.64
CA ILE A 56 5.27 3.78 -3.72
C ILE A 56 6.22 2.70 -4.27
N ASP A 57 6.39 1.58 -3.57
CA ASP A 57 7.26 0.48 -3.97
C ASP A 57 6.75 -0.19 -5.24
N LYS A 58 7.61 -0.45 -6.23
CA LYS A 58 7.25 -1.13 -7.49
C LYS A 58 6.52 -2.47 -7.32
N GLU A 59 6.62 -3.11 -6.15
CA GLU A 59 6.01 -4.40 -5.82
C GLU A 59 4.51 -4.29 -5.46
N TYR A 60 3.88 -3.11 -5.55
CA TYR A 60 2.44 -2.95 -5.35
C TYR A 60 1.57 -3.60 -6.45
N ASP A 61 0.32 -3.95 -6.12
CA ASP A 61 -0.68 -4.43 -7.09
C ASP A 61 -1.24 -3.27 -7.94
N SER A 62 -1.19 -3.40 -9.26
CA SER A 62 -1.63 -2.34 -10.19
C SER A 62 -3.08 -1.92 -9.93
N GLY A 63 -3.32 -0.62 -9.73
CA GLY A 63 -4.65 -0.06 -9.43
C GLY A 63 -4.79 0.44 -7.99
N GLU A 64 -3.90 0.07 -7.08
CA GLU A 64 -3.95 0.50 -5.70
C GLU A 64 -3.27 1.84 -5.41
N GLU A 65 -2.56 2.41 -6.40
CA GLU A 65 -1.80 3.66 -6.21
C GLU A 65 -2.68 4.77 -5.66
N ARG A 66 -3.93 4.85 -6.13
CA ARG A 66 -4.90 5.85 -5.68
C ARG A 66 -5.22 5.72 -4.19
N PHE A 67 -5.32 4.50 -3.66
CA PHE A 67 -5.58 4.28 -2.23
C PHE A 67 -4.38 4.70 -1.38
N PHE A 68 -3.17 4.34 -1.81
CA PHE A 68 -1.93 4.71 -1.12
C PHE A 68 -1.68 6.22 -1.15
N VAL A 69 -1.88 6.88 -2.30
CA VAL A 69 -1.74 8.34 -2.41
C VAL A 69 -2.75 9.05 -1.51
N MET A 70 -4.00 8.60 -1.46
CA MET A 70 -5.00 9.15 -0.55
C MET A 70 -4.63 8.98 0.92
N HIS A 71 -4.12 7.80 1.30
CA HIS A 71 -3.65 7.52 2.64
C HIS A 71 -2.51 8.46 3.01
N LEU A 72 -1.45 8.47 2.21
CA LEU A 72 -0.24 9.28 2.41
C LEU A 72 -0.56 10.77 2.50
N MET A 73 -1.42 11.27 1.61
CA MET A 73 -1.83 12.68 1.65
C MET A 73 -2.55 13.01 2.96
N LYS A 74 -3.46 12.15 3.43
CA LYS A 74 -4.16 12.41 4.70
C LYS A 74 -3.21 12.34 5.90
N GLU A 75 -2.38 11.31 5.95
CA GLU A 75 -1.37 11.11 6.98
C GLU A 75 -0.42 12.31 7.05
N TRP A 76 0.12 12.74 5.91
CA TRP A 76 1.05 13.85 5.81
C TRP A 76 0.44 15.16 6.34
N HIS A 77 -0.80 15.49 5.97
CA HIS A 77 -1.46 16.71 6.45
C HIS A 77 -1.68 16.67 7.97
N LEU A 78 -2.10 15.53 8.51
CA LEU A 78 -2.28 15.37 9.95
C LEU A 78 -0.94 15.49 10.70
N MET A 79 0.12 14.86 10.19
CA MET A 79 1.44 14.97 10.82
C MET A 79 2.01 16.38 10.71
N LEU A 80 1.76 17.11 9.61
CA LEU A 80 2.10 18.53 9.50
C LEU A 80 1.36 19.39 10.54
N GLU A 81 0.10 19.08 10.81
CA GLU A 81 -0.72 19.74 11.84
C GLU A 81 -0.31 19.38 13.28
N GLY A 82 0.64 18.46 13.46
CA GLY A 82 1.18 18.08 14.76
C GLY A 82 0.49 16.88 15.42
N TYR A 83 -0.35 16.14 14.70
CA TYR A 83 -0.87 14.87 15.19
C TYR A 83 0.25 13.83 15.33
N THR A 84 0.08 12.90 16.28
CA THR A 84 0.99 11.75 16.39
C THR A 84 0.84 10.83 15.18
N TYR A 85 1.87 10.01 14.93
CA TYR A 85 1.82 9.03 13.85
C TYR A 85 0.64 8.07 14.01
N GLU A 86 0.38 7.61 15.23
CA GLU A 86 -0.71 6.68 15.56
C GLU A 86 -2.09 7.28 15.28
N ASP A 87 -2.28 8.57 15.58
CA ASP A 87 -3.53 9.27 15.26
C ASP A 87 -3.66 9.52 13.76
N ALA A 88 -2.55 9.82 13.08
CA ALA A 88 -2.53 10.10 11.65
C ALA A 88 -2.89 8.85 10.82
N ILE A 89 -2.25 7.72 11.11
CA ILE A 89 -2.48 6.45 10.40
C ILE A 89 -3.91 5.96 10.61
N GLY A 90 -4.41 5.96 11.86
CA GLY A 90 -5.78 5.50 12.14
C GLY A 90 -6.85 6.34 11.44
N ARG A 91 -6.61 7.64 11.23
CA ARG A 91 -7.50 8.51 10.46
C ARG A 91 -7.35 8.32 8.95
N ALA A 92 -6.15 8.08 8.45
CA ALA A 92 -5.89 7.78 7.04
C ALA A 92 -6.57 6.47 6.63
N ASP A 93 -6.47 5.42 7.46
CA ASP A 93 -7.14 4.12 7.27
C ASP A 93 -8.65 4.26 7.11
N LEU A 94 -9.28 5.12 7.92
CA LEU A 94 -10.73 5.34 7.84
C LEU A 94 -11.14 5.96 6.51
N ILE A 95 -10.29 6.79 5.91
CA ILE A 95 -10.54 7.37 4.58
C ILE A 95 -10.30 6.31 3.50
N GLU A 96 -9.20 5.57 3.60
CA GLU A 96 -8.87 4.50 2.65
C GLU A 96 -9.96 3.43 2.62
N LYS A 97 -10.39 2.92 3.79
CA LYS A 97 -11.51 1.95 3.92
C LYS A 97 -12.78 2.45 3.24
N LYS A 98 -13.12 3.73 3.41
CA LYS A 98 -14.31 4.33 2.79
C LYS A 98 -14.20 4.39 1.27
N GLU A 99 -13.01 4.59 0.73
CA GLU A 99 -12.80 4.63 -0.72
C GLU A 99 -12.74 3.22 -1.30
N ARG A 100 -12.01 2.28 -0.66
CA ARG A 100 -11.97 0.87 -1.04
C ARG A 100 -13.35 0.24 -1.08
N ALA A 101 -14.22 0.59 -0.12
CA ALA A 101 -15.61 0.11 -0.10
C ALA A 101 -16.44 0.49 -1.34
N LYS A 102 -16.00 1.48 -2.14
CA LYS A 102 -16.65 1.87 -3.39
C LYS A 102 -16.23 0.99 -4.57
N SER A 103 -15.08 0.32 -4.48
CA SER A 103 -14.51 -0.50 -5.55
C SER A 103 -15.44 -1.65 -5.94
N ALA A 104 -15.47 -1.99 -7.23
CA ALA A 104 -16.27 -3.11 -7.71
C ALA A 104 -15.76 -4.45 -7.16
N LEU A 105 -14.44 -4.56 -6.98
CA LEU A 105 -13.76 -5.71 -6.40
C LEU A 105 -14.23 -5.96 -4.97
N PHE A 106 -14.21 -4.94 -4.10
CA PHE A 106 -14.73 -5.02 -2.73
C PHE A 106 -16.17 -5.50 -2.71
N LYS A 107 -17.05 -4.91 -3.53
CA LYS A 107 -18.48 -5.29 -3.57
C LYS A 107 -18.66 -6.76 -3.96
N LYS A 108 -17.92 -7.25 -4.97
CA LYS A 108 -17.97 -8.65 -5.39
C LYS A 108 -17.46 -9.57 -4.28
N ALA A 109 -16.27 -9.28 -3.74
CA ALA A 109 -15.61 -10.11 -2.75
C ALA A 109 -16.41 -10.15 -1.42
N ARG A 110 -17.02 -9.03 -1.02
CA ARG A 110 -17.89 -8.94 0.17
C ARG A 110 -19.14 -9.80 0.04
N VAL A 111 -19.77 -9.82 -1.13
CA VAL A 111 -20.94 -10.67 -1.38
C VAL A 111 -20.59 -12.14 -1.21
N GLU A 112 -19.43 -12.57 -1.70
CA GLU A 112 -18.98 -13.95 -1.53
C GLU A 112 -18.69 -14.29 -0.07
N LYS A 113 -17.96 -13.42 0.63
CA LYS A 113 -17.67 -13.58 2.05
C LYS A 113 -18.94 -13.66 2.91
N GLU A 114 -19.82 -12.67 2.80
CA GLU A 114 -21.00 -12.54 3.68
C GLU A 114 -22.12 -13.51 3.32
N LYS A 115 -22.39 -13.74 2.03
CA LYS A 115 -23.53 -14.60 1.63
C LYS A 115 -23.16 -16.08 1.60
N LYS A 116 -21.93 -16.42 1.21
CA LYS A 116 -21.50 -17.82 1.07
C LYS A 116 -20.71 -18.33 2.27
N HIS A 117 -20.29 -17.46 3.19
CA HIS A 117 -19.45 -17.82 4.35
C HIS A 117 -18.16 -18.56 3.94
N ILE A 118 -17.60 -18.21 2.78
CA ILE A 118 -16.34 -18.75 2.28
C ILE A 118 -15.31 -17.65 2.12
N ILE A 119 -14.04 -18.01 2.17
CA ILE A 119 -12.94 -17.15 1.72
C ILE A 119 -13.08 -17.04 0.18
N PRO A 120 -13.18 -15.83 -0.40
CA PRO A 120 -13.22 -15.64 -1.85
C PRO A 120 -12.04 -16.35 -2.52
N GLN A 121 -12.32 -17.10 -3.59
CA GLN A 121 -11.28 -17.91 -4.24
C GLN A 121 -10.21 -17.03 -4.88
N GLU A 122 -10.58 -15.82 -5.29
CA GLU A 122 -9.69 -14.82 -5.88
C GLU A 122 -8.59 -14.34 -4.92
N ILE A 123 -8.70 -14.64 -3.61
CA ILE A 123 -7.62 -14.37 -2.66
C ILE A 123 -6.42 -15.27 -2.94
N TYR A 124 -6.63 -16.51 -3.36
CA TYR A 124 -5.54 -17.46 -3.54
C TYR A 124 -4.89 -17.28 -4.91
N VAL A 125 -3.62 -16.85 -4.93
CA VAL A 125 -2.86 -16.65 -6.18
C VAL A 125 -2.06 -17.90 -6.52
N LYS A 126 -1.28 -18.42 -5.56
CA LYS A 126 -0.41 -19.58 -5.80
C LYS A 126 -0.15 -20.35 -4.53
N LYS A 127 -0.33 -21.67 -4.56
CA LYS A 127 0.07 -22.56 -3.46
C LYS A 127 1.58 -22.79 -3.49
N LEU A 128 2.20 -22.78 -2.33
CA LEU A 128 3.62 -23.12 -2.15
C LEU A 128 3.69 -24.55 -1.62
N ASP A 129 3.64 -25.53 -2.52
CA ASP A 129 3.53 -26.96 -2.17
C ASP A 129 4.71 -27.44 -1.31
N ASP A 130 5.94 -26.99 -1.61
CA ASP A 130 7.15 -27.37 -0.87
C ASP A 130 7.11 -26.95 0.61
N TYR A 131 6.31 -25.93 0.94
CA TYR A 131 6.13 -25.41 2.29
C TYR A 131 4.81 -25.88 2.93
N SER A 132 3.96 -26.58 2.17
CA SER A 132 2.61 -26.96 2.61
C SER A 132 2.59 -28.32 3.32
N LEU A 133 3.33 -28.44 4.43
CA LEU A 133 3.46 -29.67 5.21
C LEU A 133 2.50 -29.69 6.41
N GLY A 134 1.27 -30.14 6.18
CA GLY A 134 0.22 -30.22 7.22
C GLY A 134 -0.51 -28.90 7.49
N ILE A 135 -0.04 -27.80 6.90
CA ILE A 135 -0.69 -26.50 6.81
C ILE A 135 -0.49 -26.02 5.38
N ASP A 136 -1.53 -25.48 4.75
CA ASP A 136 -1.44 -24.95 3.40
C ASP A 136 -0.84 -23.53 3.40
N VAL A 137 0.21 -23.32 2.61
CA VAL A 137 0.88 -22.01 2.46
C VAL A 137 0.56 -21.45 1.07
N TRP A 138 0.05 -20.22 1.03
CA TRP A 138 -0.40 -19.55 -0.19
C TRP A 138 0.20 -18.16 -0.33
N VAL A 139 0.57 -17.81 -1.55
CA VAL A 139 0.69 -16.42 -2.01
C VAL A 139 -0.73 -15.91 -2.26
N VAL A 140 -1.04 -14.71 -1.78
CA VAL A 140 -2.40 -14.16 -1.79
C VAL A 140 -2.50 -12.83 -2.52
N ASN A 141 -3.70 -12.50 -3.01
CA ASN A 141 -4.01 -11.20 -3.58
C ASN A 141 -4.12 -10.17 -2.44
N GLY A 142 -3.13 -9.30 -2.33
CA GLY A 142 -3.03 -8.32 -1.24
C GLY A 142 -4.17 -7.30 -1.24
N GLU A 143 -4.62 -6.84 -2.40
CA GLU A 143 -5.76 -5.92 -2.52
C GLU A 143 -7.01 -6.51 -1.88
N ILE A 144 -7.35 -7.78 -2.17
CA ILE A 144 -8.54 -8.42 -1.59
C ILE A 144 -8.39 -8.63 -0.08
N VAL A 145 -7.18 -8.97 0.39
CA VAL A 145 -6.91 -9.11 1.84
C VAL A 145 -7.11 -7.78 2.56
N ARG A 146 -6.58 -6.67 2.01
CA ARG A 146 -6.76 -5.31 2.55
C ARG A 146 -8.21 -4.87 2.53
N ASP A 147 -8.90 -5.16 1.45
CA ASP A 147 -10.30 -4.82 1.26
C ASP A 147 -11.23 -5.55 2.25
N LEU A 148 -10.98 -6.84 2.54
CA LEU A 148 -11.92 -7.66 3.30
C LEU A 148 -11.54 -8.00 4.73
N TYR A 149 -10.25 -8.01 5.07
CA TYR A 149 -9.77 -8.59 6.33
C TYR A 149 -8.85 -7.67 7.10
N TYR A 150 -7.77 -7.17 6.47
CA TYR A 150 -6.73 -6.45 7.20
C TYR A 150 -6.05 -5.39 6.34
N ILE A 151 -6.35 -4.11 6.59
CA ILE A 151 -5.89 -2.98 5.76
C ILE A 151 -4.36 -2.78 5.82
N ASP A 152 -3.71 -3.12 6.93
CA ASP A 152 -2.25 -2.99 7.07
C ASP A 152 -1.49 -4.21 6.53
N PHE A 153 -2.17 -5.07 5.76
CA PHE A 153 -1.52 -6.19 5.11
C PHE A 153 -0.50 -5.68 4.09
N THR A 154 0.78 -5.97 4.32
CA THR A 154 1.90 -5.46 3.51
C THR A 154 2.70 -6.55 2.80
N GLU A 155 2.65 -7.79 3.27
CA GLU A 155 3.45 -8.91 2.74
C GLU A 155 2.54 -10.13 2.52
N GLY A 156 2.54 -10.70 1.30
CA GLY A 156 1.62 -11.77 0.92
C GLY A 156 1.86 -12.41 -0.43
#